data_AF-A0A8J2RNS1-F1
#
_entry.id   AF-A0A8J2RNS1-F1
#
_cell.length_a   1.000
_cell.length_b   1.000
_cell.length_c   1.000
_cell.angle_alpha   90.00
_cell.angle_beta   90.00
_cell.angle_gamma   90.00
#
_symmetry.space_group_name_H-M   'P 1'
#
loop_
_entity.id
_entity.type
_entity.pdbx_description
1 polymer ?
#
loop_
_entity_poly.entity_id
_entity_poly.type
_entity_poly.pdbx_seq_one_letter_code
_entity_poly.pdbx_strand_id
1 'polypeptide(L)'
;MRLAQYLALLFVLSLAIDQVYCAPGKKGGSEEEGGEGGEGGEGGEGGEEGGEEGGEGGEEGEGGEGDPEHERKQIAGELIRIEREMDLDIENNDHYDIRYALVDLETRIRPRVARLSRDIDATLTNPDQKAGEHKFQKGLLDDITRILFKAGARACLSPHETFYAPSKKCMKFGPNARVNPCADKKDQILYDGKNNEGTCDCVDDERHLVYYDGQCYQQNYQGPCSKGFWLVLINGTISCEAVPANCVADGQHIYWSPNPETVPAECHQIGKRGPCSIDQVVTRDATGAISCAISKEPIAVKTVATKIAKTVGRNYTSVRNARLNSGANATAIVVPEVEEPQKKKDTKKAVTPELKPSSMWDQQSCAPGSYRKQSGKCPPY
;
A
#
# COMPACT_ATOMS: atom_id res chain seq x y z
N MET A 1 -49.99 14.97 5.37
CA MET A 1 -50.43 13.89 4.44
C MET A 1 -49.28 13.09 3.82
N ARG A 2 -48.07 13.63 3.61
CA ARG A 2 -46.93 12.83 3.05
C ARG A 2 -46.24 11.88 4.05
N LEU A 3 -46.37 12.11 5.36
CA LEU A 3 -45.80 11.23 6.39
C LEU A 3 -46.56 9.89 6.50
N ALA A 4 -47.88 9.90 6.26
CA ALA A 4 -48.71 8.68 6.28
C ALA A 4 -48.45 7.78 5.06
N GLN A 5 -48.09 8.36 3.91
CA GLN A 5 -47.74 7.59 2.70
C GLN A 5 -46.37 6.90 2.84
N TYR A 6 -45.41 7.51 3.55
CA TYR A 6 -44.12 6.89 3.82
C TYR A 6 -44.21 5.74 4.84
N LEU A 7 -45.05 5.87 5.87
CA LEU A 7 -45.28 4.81 6.85
C LEU A 7 -46.01 3.60 6.24
N ALA A 8 -46.92 3.82 5.29
CA ALA A 8 -47.58 2.74 4.56
C ALA A 8 -46.63 2.00 3.61
N LEU A 9 -45.68 2.70 2.97
CA LEU A 9 -44.66 2.08 2.11
C LEU A 9 -43.63 1.27 2.92
N LEU A 10 -43.26 1.73 4.11
CA LEU A 10 -42.38 0.99 5.02
C LEU A 10 -43.06 -0.27 5.57
N PHE A 11 -44.37 -0.22 5.87
CA PHE A 11 -45.12 -1.39 6.34
C PHE A 11 -45.29 -2.48 5.26
N VAL A 12 -45.39 -2.10 3.98
CA VAL A 12 -45.46 -3.04 2.85
C VAL A 12 -44.09 -3.66 2.54
N LEU A 13 -43.00 -2.92 2.74
CA LEU A 13 -41.63 -3.44 2.56
C LEU A 13 -41.19 -4.39 3.68
N SER A 14 -41.67 -4.21 4.91
CA SER A 14 -41.37 -5.14 6.03
C SER A 14 -42.05 -6.50 5.90
N LEU A 15 -43.22 -6.58 5.25
CA LEU A 15 -43.94 -7.84 5.04
C LEU A 15 -43.39 -8.70 3.87
N ALA A 16 -42.44 -8.17 3.09
CA ALA A 16 -41.85 -8.86 1.95
C ALA A 16 -40.53 -9.61 2.26
N ILE A 17 -39.98 -9.49 3.47
CA ILE A 17 -38.69 -10.09 3.85
C ILE A 17 -38.85 -11.45 4.56
N ASP A 18 -40.03 -11.76 5.11
CA ASP A 18 -40.30 -13.01 5.84
C ASP A 18 -40.64 -14.24 4.95
N GLN A 19 -40.41 -14.18 3.63
CA GLN A 19 -40.78 -15.26 2.69
C GLN A 19 -39.59 -15.95 1.99
N VAL A 20 -38.33 -15.65 2.34
CA VAL A 20 -37.15 -16.22 1.63
C VAL A 20 -36.32 -17.21 2.46
N TYR A 21 -36.59 -17.39 3.76
CA TYR A 21 -35.90 -18.39 4.58
C TYR A 21 -36.85 -19.39 5.21
N CYS A 22 -37.16 -20.48 4.50
CA CYS A 22 -37.58 -21.76 5.10
C CYS A 22 -37.54 -22.90 4.06
N ALA A 23 -36.56 -23.80 4.17
CA ALA A 23 -36.77 -25.23 3.91
C ALA A 23 -35.74 -26.08 4.69
N PRO A 24 -36.12 -27.28 5.19
CA PRO A 24 -35.39 -27.98 6.24
C PRO A 24 -34.67 -29.26 5.79
N GLY A 25 -33.66 -29.67 6.55
CA GLY A 25 -33.22 -31.07 6.64
C GLY A 25 -31.96 -31.22 7.47
N LYS A 26 -31.61 -32.35 8.08
CA LYS A 26 -32.31 -33.48 8.71
C LYS A 26 -31.23 -34.15 9.58
N LYS A 27 -31.62 -34.71 10.73
CA LYS A 27 -30.76 -35.27 11.81
C LYS A 27 -30.03 -36.58 11.43
N GLY A 28 -28.90 -36.81 12.13
CA GLY A 28 -28.29 -38.10 12.54
C GLY A 28 -26.94 -37.78 13.22
N GLY A 29 -26.73 -37.94 14.54
CA GLY A 29 -26.62 -39.19 15.33
C GLY A 29 -25.12 -39.59 15.37
N SER A 30 -24.31 -39.22 16.36
CA SER A 30 -24.15 -39.69 17.77
C SER A 30 -23.05 -40.76 17.92
N GLU A 31 -22.44 -40.77 19.12
CA GLU A 31 -21.41 -41.67 19.69
C GLU A 31 -19.94 -41.27 19.46
N GLU A 32 -18.99 -41.55 20.36
CA GLU A 32 -18.77 -41.42 21.82
C GLU A 32 -17.31 -41.90 22.05
N GLU A 33 -16.82 -41.81 23.31
CA GLU A 33 -15.54 -42.33 23.83
C GLU A 33 -14.28 -41.48 23.54
N GLY A 34 -13.34 -41.21 24.46
CA GLY A 34 -13.12 -41.65 25.84
C GLY A 34 -11.61 -41.51 26.19
N GLY A 35 -11.27 -41.34 27.47
CA GLY A 35 -9.92 -41.53 28.07
C GLY A 35 -9.21 -40.23 28.49
N GLU A 36 -9.09 -39.85 29.77
CA GLU A 36 -8.30 -40.39 30.91
C GLU A 36 -6.77 -40.19 30.89
N GLY A 37 -6.26 -39.62 32.00
CA GLY A 37 -4.91 -39.78 32.55
C GLY A 37 -3.87 -38.73 32.10
N GLY A 38 -3.01 -38.14 32.94
CA GLY A 38 -2.69 -38.37 34.35
C GLY A 38 -1.63 -37.37 34.85
N GLU A 39 -1.16 -37.65 36.06
CA GLU A 39 -0.44 -36.84 37.04
C GLU A 39 1.03 -36.46 36.75
N GLY A 40 1.52 -35.50 37.55
CA GLY A 40 2.90 -35.40 38.07
C GLY A 40 3.87 -34.54 37.26
N GLY A 41 4.71 -33.67 37.81
CA GLY A 41 5.10 -33.35 39.18
C GLY A 41 6.29 -32.36 39.14
N GLU A 42 6.56 -31.69 40.28
CA GLU A 42 7.83 -31.10 40.78
C GLU A 42 8.81 -30.48 39.75
N GLY A 43 9.25 -29.22 39.85
CA GLY A 43 9.85 -28.55 41.01
C GLY A 43 11.07 -27.78 40.46
N GLY A 44 11.33 -26.57 40.95
CA GLY A 44 12.47 -25.78 40.46
C GLY A 44 12.46 -24.35 40.98
N GLU A 45 13.05 -24.18 42.17
CA GLU A 45 13.44 -22.90 42.75
C GLU A 45 14.46 -22.17 41.87
N GLY A 46 14.37 -20.84 41.87
CA GLY A 46 15.36 -19.95 41.26
C GLY A 46 14.90 -18.51 41.40
N GLY A 47 15.16 -17.91 42.56
CA GLY A 47 14.97 -16.48 42.77
C GLY A 47 16.05 -15.66 42.05
N GLU A 48 15.68 -14.47 41.60
CA GLU A 48 16.61 -13.35 41.51
C GLU A 48 15.85 -12.04 41.69
N GLU A 49 16.32 -11.29 42.68
CA GLU A 49 15.87 -9.96 43.08
C GLU A 49 16.25 -8.93 42.00
N GLY A 50 15.41 -7.89 41.82
CA GLY A 50 15.73 -6.81 40.90
C GLY A 50 14.76 -5.63 40.96
N GLY A 51 14.89 -4.83 42.01
CA GLY A 51 14.72 -3.36 42.02
C GLY A 51 13.47 -2.74 41.42
N GLU A 52 12.52 -2.38 42.29
CA GLU A 52 11.62 -1.24 42.08
C GLU A 52 12.43 0.05 42.22
N GLU A 53 12.50 0.85 41.16
CA GLU A 53 12.61 2.30 41.27
C GLU A 53 11.53 2.96 40.42
N GLY A 54 10.55 3.54 41.11
CA GLY A 54 9.59 4.46 40.53
C GLY A 54 10.26 5.79 40.23
N GLY A 55 10.19 6.21 38.97
CA GLY A 55 10.53 7.55 38.53
C GLY A 55 9.34 8.17 37.81
N GLU A 56 8.53 8.94 38.54
CA GLU A 56 7.67 9.97 37.95
C GLU A 56 8.58 11.06 37.38
N GLY A 57 8.46 11.30 36.08
CA GLY A 57 9.17 12.36 35.38
C GLY A 57 8.44 12.71 34.10
N GLY A 58 7.43 13.57 34.21
CA GLY A 58 6.85 14.24 33.05
C GLY A 58 7.80 15.32 32.57
N GLU A 59 8.34 15.15 31.37
CA GLU A 59 8.89 16.24 30.57
C GLU A 59 8.40 16.10 29.13
N GLU A 60 7.49 17.00 28.76
CA GLU A 60 7.20 17.32 27.37
C GLU A 60 8.43 18.04 26.80
N GLY A 61 9.32 17.28 26.15
CA GLY A 61 10.51 17.77 25.47
C GLY A 61 10.33 17.75 23.95
N GLU A 62 10.33 18.93 23.35
CA GLU A 62 10.35 19.14 21.90
C GLU A 62 11.61 18.53 21.25
N GLY A 63 11.40 17.72 20.21
CA GLY A 63 12.23 17.73 19.00
C GLY A 63 13.71 17.35 19.10
N GLY A 64 14.06 16.28 19.82
CA GLY A 64 15.35 15.61 19.65
C GLY A 64 15.29 14.58 18.53
N GLU A 65 16.20 14.64 17.56
CA GLU A 65 16.49 13.56 16.61
C GLU A 65 17.03 12.37 17.41
N GLY A 66 16.11 11.51 17.84
CA GLY A 66 16.40 10.37 18.72
C GLY A 66 17.26 9.34 18.00
N ASP A 67 18.18 8.73 18.74
CA ASP A 67 18.93 7.56 18.29
C ASP A 67 17.95 6.48 17.77
N PRO A 68 18.05 6.06 16.48
CA PRO A 68 17.18 5.04 15.90
C PRO A 68 17.18 3.74 16.70
N GLU A 69 18.29 3.38 17.37
CA GLU A 69 18.35 2.18 18.19
C GLU A 69 17.50 2.31 19.46
N HIS A 70 17.50 3.48 20.08
CA HIS A 70 16.67 3.78 21.24
C HIS A 70 15.17 3.69 20.89
N GLU A 71 14.78 4.28 19.76
CA GLU A 71 13.38 4.24 19.32
C GLU A 71 12.90 2.81 19.01
N ARG A 72 13.76 1.95 18.42
CA ARG A 72 13.44 0.52 18.24
C ARG A 72 13.11 -0.18 19.54
N LYS A 73 13.92 0.06 20.58
CA LYS A 73 13.73 -0.57 21.90
C LYS A 73 12.42 -0.11 22.53
N GLN A 74 12.08 1.18 22.41
CA GLN A 74 10.80 1.70 22.88
C GLN A 74 9.62 1.04 22.15
N ILE A 75 9.64 0.98 20.82
CA ILE A 75 8.56 0.38 20.01
C ILE A 75 8.38 -1.10 20.37
N ALA A 76 9.47 -1.85 20.50
CA ALA A 76 9.41 -3.27 20.88
C ALA A 76 8.82 -3.45 22.28
N GLY A 77 9.19 -2.60 23.25
CA GLY A 77 8.63 -2.60 24.60
C GLY A 77 7.13 -2.29 24.62
N GLU A 78 6.69 -1.28 23.86
CA GLU A 78 5.28 -0.92 23.72
C GLU A 78 4.45 -2.06 23.13
N LEU A 79 4.95 -2.74 22.09
CA LEU A 79 4.26 -3.89 21.49
C LEU A 79 4.10 -5.06 22.46
N ILE A 80 5.15 -5.38 23.23
CA ILE A 80 5.08 -6.42 24.26
C ILE A 80 4.04 -6.05 25.32
N ARG A 81 3.97 -4.77 25.72
CA ARG A 81 2.98 -4.31 26.70
C ARG A 81 1.56 -4.44 26.16
N ILE A 82 1.30 -3.92 24.96
CA ILE A 82 -0.01 -4.01 24.29
C ILE A 82 -0.44 -5.47 24.14
N GLU A 83 0.48 -6.36 23.76
CA GLU A 83 0.14 -7.77 23.62
C GLU A 83 -0.31 -8.39 24.96
N ARG A 84 0.41 -8.12 26.05
CA ARG A 84 0.05 -8.63 27.38
C ARG A 84 -1.27 -8.05 27.90
N GLU A 85 -1.48 -6.75 27.73
CA GLU A 85 -2.74 -6.09 28.07
C GLU A 85 -3.91 -6.72 27.29
N MET A 86 -3.72 -6.92 25.99
CA MET A 86 -4.73 -7.55 25.14
C MET A 86 -5.05 -9.00 25.54
N ASP A 87 -4.05 -9.78 25.96
CA ASP A 87 -4.29 -11.14 26.46
C ASP A 87 -5.20 -11.12 27.71
N LEU A 88 -4.96 -10.19 28.64
CA LEU A 88 -5.81 -10.00 29.82
C LEU A 88 -7.23 -9.55 29.44
N ASP A 89 -7.36 -8.62 28.49
CA ASP A 89 -8.66 -8.11 28.04
C ASP A 89 -9.47 -9.20 27.31
N ILE A 90 -8.79 -10.07 26.56
CA ILE A 90 -9.39 -11.25 25.92
C ILE A 90 -9.90 -12.23 26.97
N GLU A 91 -9.12 -12.50 28.02
CA GLU A 91 -9.51 -13.38 29.13
C GLU A 91 -10.75 -12.84 29.85
N ASN A 92 -10.75 -11.53 30.14
CA ASN A 92 -11.84 -10.81 30.77
C ASN A 92 -13.05 -10.56 29.85
N ASN A 93 -12.92 -10.86 28.55
CA ASN A 93 -13.90 -10.60 27.52
C ASN A 93 -14.29 -9.11 27.40
N ASP A 94 -13.36 -8.20 27.70
CA ASP A 94 -13.58 -6.76 27.55
C ASP A 94 -13.42 -6.36 26.08
N HIS A 95 -14.54 -6.08 25.41
CA HIS A 95 -14.52 -5.68 24.00
C HIS A 95 -14.04 -4.25 23.79
N TYR A 96 -14.23 -3.36 24.77
CA TYR A 96 -13.85 -1.96 24.65
C TYR A 96 -12.33 -1.82 24.76
N ASP A 97 -11.71 -2.54 25.68
CA ASP A 97 -10.27 -2.44 25.92
C ASP A 97 -9.47 -3.07 24.76
N ILE A 98 -9.91 -4.21 24.23
CA ILE A 98 -9.32 -4.78 22.99
C ILE A 98 -9.39 -3.77 21.84
N ARG A 99 -10.52 -3.04 21.70
CA ARG A 99 -10.68 -2.04 20.65
C ARG A 99 -9.76 -0.84 20.88
N TYR A 100 -9.57 -0.43 22.14
CA TYR A 100 -8.68 0.66 22.50
C TYR A 100 -7.21 0.30 22.21
N ALA A 101 -6.78 -0.90 22.57
CA ALA A 101 -5.45 -1.43 22.24
C ALA A 101 -5.17 -1.43 20.72
N LEU A 102 -6.17 -1.79 19.91
CA LEU A 102 -6.09 -1.70 18.45
C LEU A 102 -5.97 -0.27 17.93
N VAL A 103 -6.69 0.68 18.54
CA VAL A 103 -6.59 2.10 18.17
C VAL A 103 -5.19 2.63 18.50
N ASP A 104 -4.62 2.26 19.63
CA ASP A 104 -3.27 2.68 20.02
C ASP A 104 -2.21 2.11 19.05
N LEU A 105 -2.36 0.84 18.65
CA LEU A 105 -1.52 0.22 17.63
C LEU A 105 -1.56 0.99 16.29
N GLU A 106 -2.76 1.36 15.83
CA GLU A 106 -2.96 2.05 14.54
C GLU A 106 -2.48 3.51 14.57
N THR A 107 -2.74 4.22 15.66
CA THR A 107 -2.54 5.68 15.74
C THR A 107 -1.19 6.08 16.31
N ARG A 108 -0.59 5.26 17.17
CA ARG A 108 0.68 5.58 17.85
C ARG A 108 1.84 4.76 17.29
N ILE A 109 1.71 3.44 17.26
CA ILE A 109 2.83 2.55 16.93
C ILE A 109 3.09 2.51 15.43
N ARG A 110 2.06 2.18 14.63
CA ARG A 110 2.23 2.01 13.17
C ARG A 110 2.86 3.23 12.47
N PRO A 111 2.50 4.48 12.79
CA PRO A 111 3.13 5.65 12.16
C PRO A 111 4.61 5.80 12.53
N ARG A 112 4.98 5.53 13.79
CA ARG A 112 6.39 5.56 14.26
C ARG A 112 7.22 4.50 13.55
N VAL A 113 6.69 3.28 13.46
CA VAL A 113 7.30 2.19 12.69
C VAL A 113 7.53 2.59 11.23
N ALA A 114 6.52 3.15 10.57
CA ALA A 114 6.62 3.57 9.18
C ALA A 114 7.63 4.71 8.98
N ARG A 115 7.75 5.62 9.96
CA ARG A 115 8.77 6.68 9.94
C ARG A 115 10.17 6.10 10.10
N LEU A 116 10.39 5.32 11.15
CA LEU A 116 11.67 4.72 11.47
C LEU A 116 12.19 3.86 10.31
N SER A 117 11.33 3.04 9.71
CA SER A 117 11.68 2.23 8.54
C SER A 117 12.18 3.07 7.36
N ARG A 118 11.56 4.22 7.06
CA ARG A 118 12.02 5.14 5.99
C ARG A 118 13.35 5.80 6.30
N ASP A 119 13.52 6.26 7.54
CA ASP A 119 14.73 6.96 7.97
C ASP A 119 15.94 6.00 7.97
N ILE A 120 15.72 4.73 8.31
CA ILE A 120 16.73 3.69 8.24
C ILE A 120 17.06 3.30 6.79
N ASP A 121 16.05 3.06 5.94
CA ASP A 121 16.30 2.68 4.54
C ASP A 121 17.11 3.76 3.78
N ALA A 122 16.98 5.03 4.16
CA ALA A 122 17.74 6.13 3.59
C ALA A 122 19.22 6.19 4.05
N THR A 123 19.56 5.59 5.19
CA THR A 123 20.88 5.69 5.83
C THR A 123 21.74 4.43 5.70
N LEU A 124 21.13 3.28 5.35
CA LEU A 124 21.81 2.00 5.24
C LEU A 124 22.62 1.85 3.95
N THR A 125 23.95 1.83 4.07
CA THR A 125 24.87 1.56 2.96
C THR A 125 25.59 0.21 3.07
N ASN A 126 25.69 -0.36 4.28
CA ASN A 126 26.39 -1.63 4.54
C ASN A 126 25.44 -2.85 4.51
N PRO A 127 25.81 -3.98 3.86
CA PRO A 127 25.04 -5.22 3.87
C PRO A 127 24.66 -5.76 5.25
N ASP A 128 25.56 -5.69 6.24
CA ASP A 128 25.31 -6.24 7.58
C ASP A 128 24.26 -5.42 8.35
N GLN A 129 24.33 -4.10 8.21
CA GLN A 129 23.32 -3.20 8.78
C GLN A 129 21.95 -3.44 8.11
N LYS A 130 21.94 -3.68 6.80
CA LYS A 130 20.72 -4.02 6.06
C LYS A 130 20.12 -5.36 6.48
N ALA A 131 20.95 -6.35 6.78
CA ALA A 131 20.49 -7.64 7.31
C ALA A 131 19.90 -7.50 8.72
N GLY A 132 20.54 -6.71 9.59
CA GLY A 132 20.01 -6.38 10.91
C GLY A 132 18.65 -5.67 10.83
N GLU A 133 18.52 -4.70 9.93
CA GLU A 133 17.26 -3.99 9.72
C GLU A 133 16.14 -4.90 9.23
N HIS A 134 16.43 -5.72 8.21
CA HIS A 134 15.45 -6.66 7.69
C HIS A 134 14.97 -7.64 8.78
N LYS A 135 15.86 -8.05 9.69
CA LYS A 135 15.48 -8.90 10.83
C LYS A 135 14.54 -8.17 11.79
N PHE A 136 14.82 -6.90 12.09
CA PHE A 136 13.96 -6.07 12.95
C PHE A 136 12.57 -5.85 12.32
N GLN A 137 12.52 -5.41 11.06
CA GLN A 137 11.27 -5.20 10.33
C GLN A 137 10.43 -6.48 10.26
N LYS A 138 11.09 -7.63 10.07
CA LYS A 138 10.41 -8.93 10.08
C LYS A 138 9.80 -9.25 11.45
N GLY A 139 10.55 -9.11 12.53
CA GLY A 139 10.05 -9.37 13.89
C GLY A 139 8.86 -8.45 14.25
N LEU A 140 8.98 -7.18 13.88
CA LEU A 140 7.93 -6.19 14.07
C LEU A 140 6.65 -6.54 13.31
N LEU A 141 6.78 -6.99 12.06
CA LEU A 141 5.67 -7.47 11.26
C LEU A 141 5.00 -8.71 11.88
N ASP A 142 5.80 -9.65 12.39
CA ASP A 142 5.30 -10.84 13.09
C ASP A 142 4.52 -10.45 14.36
N ASP A 143 5.04 -9.52 15.17
CA ASP A 143 4.40 -9.08 16.42
C ASP A 143 3.08 -8.33 16.16
N ILE A 144 3.08 -7.35 15.24
CA ILE A 144 1.87 -6.63 14.85
C ILE A 144 0.80 -7.61 14.34
N THR A 145 1.20 -8.59 13.53
CA THR A 145 0.28 -9.58 12.96
C THR A 145 -0.32 -10.46 14.05
N ARG A 146 0.49 -10.90 15.03
CA ARG A 146 0.04 -11.69 16.17
C ARG A 146 -1.00 -10.94 17.01
N ILE A 147 -0.74 -9.66 17.30
CA ILE A 147 -1.67 -8.77 18.01
C ILE A 147 -2.99 -8.63 17.23
N LEU A 148 -2.93 -8.31 15.94
CA LEU A 148 -4.13 -8.17 15.09
C LEU A 148 -4.95 -9.46 15.00
N PHE A 149 -4.28 -10.62 14.96
CA PHE A 149 -4.94 -11.93 14.94
C PHE A 149 -5.64 -12.22 16.28
N LYS A 150 -4.97 -11.98 17.41
CA LYS A 150 -5.56 -12.12 18.76
C LYS A 150 -6.81 -11.26 18.92
N ALA A 151 -6.74 -10.01 18.48
CA ALA A 151 -7.87 -9.08 18.51
C ALA A 151 -9.01 -9.42 17.52
N GLY A 152 -8.81 -10.38 16.61
CA GLY A 152 -9.77 -10.74 15.57
C GLY A 152 -9.88 -9.70 14.44
N ALA A 153 -8.95 -8.75 14.35
CA ALA A 153 -8.83 -7.79 13.25
C ALA A 153 -8.16 -8.40 12.00
N ARG A 154 -7.60 -9.61 12.14
CA ARG A 154 -6.97 -10.39 11.08
C ARG A 154 -7.34 -11.87 11.21
N ALA A 155 -7.55 -12.54 10.09
CA ALA A 155 -7.97 -13.94 10.04
C ALA A 155 -6.80 -14.95 10.13
N CYS A 156 -5.62 -14.65 9.58
CA CYS A 156 -4.46 -15.54 9.58
C CYS A 156 -3.33 -15.06 10.49
N LEU A 157 -2.75 -15.99 11.24
CA LEU A 157 -1.64 -15.72 12.17
C LEU A 157 -0.35 -15.32 11.45
N SER A 158 -0.05 -15.88 10.27
CA SER A 158 1.16 -15.55 9.53
C SER A 158 1.00 -14.22 8.79
N PRO A 159 2.02 -13.32 8.82
CA PRO A 159 1.98 -12.07 8.05
C PRO A 159 2.03 -12.31 6.54
N HIS A 160 2.51 -13.49 6.12
CA HIS A 160 2.69 -13.85 4.71
C HIS A 160 1.53 -14.69 4.17
N GLU A 161 0.45 -14.81 4.93
CA GLU A 161 -0.75 -15.54 4.53
C GLU A 161 -1.99 -14.66 4.60
N THR A 162 -2.97 -14.96 3.77
CA THR A 162 -4.27 -14.30 3.74
C THR A 162 -5.39 -15.31 3.73
N PHE A 163 -6.52 -14.97 4.33
CA PHE A 163 -7.65 -15.88 4.45
C PHE A 163 -8.42 -15.89 3.14
N TYR A 164 -8.33 -17.01 2.42
CA TYR A 164 -9.04 -17.17 1.16
C TYR A 164 -10.40 -17.82 1.41
N ALA A 165 -11.46 -16.99 1.42
CA ALA A 165 -12.81 -17.43 1.75
C ALA A 165 -13.32 -18.63 0.94
N PRO A 166 -13.07 -18.74 -0.39
CA PRO A 166 -13.51 -19.90 -1.17
C PRO A 166 -12.92 -21.23 -0.71
N SER A 167 -11.66 -21.26 -0.25
CA SER A 167 -11.02 -22.48 0.28
C SER A 167 -11.17 -22.63 1.79
N LYS A 168 -11.61 -21.58 2.49
CA LYS A 168 -11.66 -21.47 3.96
C LYS A 168 -10.31 -21.73 4.63
N LYS A 169 -9.21 -21.34 3.99
CA LYS A 169 -7.85 -21.56 4.47
C LYS A 169 -6.99 -20.31 4.37
N CYS A 170 -6.01 -20.22 5.25
CA CYS A 170 -4.90 -19.27 5.13
C CYS A 170 -3.96 -19.75 4.03
N MET A 171 -3.66 -18.86 3.08
CA MET A 171 -2.83 -19.16 1.92
C MET A 171 -1.81 -18.06 1.71
N LYS A 172 -0.61 -18.42 1.26
CA LYS A 172 0.39 -17.43 0.88
C LYS A 172 -0.10 -16.62 -0.31
N PHE A 173 0.13 -15.31 -0.27
CA PHE A 173 -0.29 -14.37 -1.31
C PHE A 173 0.93 -13.75 -2.02
N GLY A 174 0.66 -13.05 -3.12
CA GLY A 174 1.66 -12.37 -3.93
C GLY A 174 2.34 -13.27 -4.98
N PRO A 175 3.23 -12.68 -5.79
CA PRO A 175 3.82 -13.34 -6.96
C PRO A 175 4.74 -14.51 -6.61
N ASN A 176 5.26 -14.54 -5.38
CA ASN A 176 6.20 -15.55 -4.89
C ASN A 176 5.48 -16.72 -4.15
N ALA A 177 4.14 -16.73 -4.13
CA ALA A 177 3.39 -17.82 -3.53
C ALA A 177 3.59 -19.11 -4.34
N ARG A 178 3.97 -20.21 -3.67
CA ARG A 178 4.14 -21.51 -4.31
C ARG A 178 2.85 -22.08 -4.89
N VAL A 179 1.72 -21.75 -4.27
CA VAL A 179 0.39 -22.19 -4.68
C VAL A 179 -0.46 -20.95 -4.82
N ASN A 180 -0.93 -20.69 -6.04
CA ASN A 180 -1.83 -19.58 -6.35
C ASN A 180 -3.26 -20.12 -6.56
N PRO A 181 -4.21 -19.85 -5.65
CA PRO A 181 -5.59 -20.30 -5.82
C PRO A 181 -6.35 -19.59 -6.94
N CYS A 182 -5.81 -18.48 -7.46
CA CYS A 182 -6.40 -17.69 -8.56
C CYS A 182 -5.86 -18.08 -9.93
N ALA A 183 -5.07 -19.17 -10.01
CA ALA A 183 -4.38 -19.59 -11.23
C ALA A 183 -5.32 -20.20 -12.29
N ASP A 184 -6.58 -20.46 -11.95
CA ASP A 184 -7.62 -20.83 -12.91
C ASP A 184 -7.89 -19.71 -13.92
N LYS A 185 -7.61 -18.47 -13.52
CA LYS A 185 -7.74 -17.28 -14.36
C LYS A 185 -6.37 -16.75 -14.75
N LYS A 186 -6.23 -16.43 -16.03
CA LYS A 186 -5.00 -15.88 -16.57
C LYS A 186 -4.69 -14.53 -15.90
N ASP A 187 -3.41 -14.33 -15.59
CA ASP A 187 -2.88 -13.06 -15.08
C ASP A 187 -3.53 -12.62 -13.74
N GLN A 188 -4.04 -13.56 -12.93
CA GLN A 188 -4.55 -13.29 -11.58
C GLN A 188 -3.70 -13.97 -10.51
N ILE A 189 -3.47 -13.26 -9.41
CA ILE A 189 -2.83 -13.78 -8.21
C ILE A 189 -3.62 -13.40 -6.96
N LEU A 190 -3.39 -14.13 -5.87
CA LEU A 190 -3.98 -13.81 -4.58
C LEU A 190 -3.25 -12.61 -3.98
N TYR A 191 -4.01 -11.58 -3.58
CA TYR A 191 -3.53 -10.43 -2.83
C TYR A 191 -4.12 -10.41 -1.42
N ASP A 192 -3.39 -9.81 -0.48
CA ASP A 192 -3.89 -9.57 0.87
C ASP A 192 -4.80 -8.35 0.87
N GLY A 193 -6.09 -8.55 1.17
CA GLY A 193 -7.08 -7.48 1.22
C GLY A 193 -7.25 -6.89 2.61
N LYS A 194 -8.36 -6.17 2.80
CA LYS A 194 -8.74 -5.61 4.11
C LYS A 194 -8.97 -6.74 5.11
N ASN A 195 -8.59 -6.51 6.37
CA ASN A 195 -8.75 -7.46 7.48
C ASN A 195 -8.14 -8.86 7.19
N ASN A 196 -7.13 -8.91 6.32
CA ASN A 196 -6.50 -10.16 5.88
C ASN A 196 -7.44 -11.12 5.14
N GLU A 197 -8.40 -10.57 4.40
CA GLU A 197 -9.26 -11.31 3.49
C GLU A 197 -8.66 -11.33 2.08
N GLY A 198 -8.31 -12.52 1.62
CA GLY A 198 -7.60 -12.72 0.36
C GLY A 198 -8.51 -12.52 -0.85
N THR A 199 -8.09 -11.67 -1.77
CA THR A 199 -8.83 -11.39 -3.02
C THR A 199 -7.98 -11.72 -4.23
N CYS A 200 -8.58 -12.36 -5.24
CA CYS A 200 -7.92 -12.56 -6.54
C CYS A 200 -7.99 -11.29 -7.36
N ASP A 201 -6.84 -10.75 -7.74
CA ASP A 201 -6.74 -9.55 -8.57
C ASP A 201 -5.64 -9.71 -9.63
N CYS A 202 -5.58 -8.79 -10.56
CA CYS A 202 -4.63 -8.80 -11.67
C CYS A 202 -3.20 -8.64 -11.19
N VAL A 203 -2.28 -9.36 -11.85
CA VAL A 203 -0.84 -9.18 -11.65
C VAL A 203 -0.47 -7.72 -11.96
N ASP A 204 0.21 -7.09 -11.01
CA ASP A 204 0.78 -5.76 -11.17
C ASP A 204 2.13 -5.87 -11.91
N ASP A 205 2.10 -5.61 -13.23
CA ASP A 205 3.26 -5.59 -14.10
C ASP A 205 3.17 -4.48 -15.17
N GLU A 206 4.17 -4.39 -16.04
CA GLU A 206 4.28 -3.36 -17.07
C GLU A 206 3.12 -3.37 -18.10
N ARG A 207 2.29 -4.41 -18.13
CA ARG A 207 1.10 -4.48 -18.99
C ARG A 207 -0.05 -3.65 -18.44
N HIS A 208 0.03 -3.16 -17.19
CA HIS A 208 -1.01 -2.33 -16.56
C HIS A 208 -2.41 -2.96 -16.67
N LEU A 209 -2.51 -4.22 -16.25
CA LEU A 209 -3.75 -5.00 -16.35
C LEU A 209 -4.86 -4.41 -15.49
N VAL A 210 -6.10 -4.55 -15.95
CA VAL A 210 -7.30 -4.13 -15.23
C VAL A 210 -8.29 -5.28 -15.09
N TYR A 211 -8.89 -5.37 -13.91
CA TYR A 211 -9.89 -6.39 -13.61
C TYR A 211 -11.26 -5.96 -14.16
N TYR A 212 -11.79 -6.73 -15.12
CA TYR A 212 -13.12 -6.50 -15.69
C TYR A 212 -13.80 -7.83 -15.98
N ASP A 213 -15.09 -7.93 -15.66
CA ASP A 213 -15.91 -9.13 -15.90
C ASP A 213 -15.25 -10.45 -15.44
N GLY A 214 -14.60 -10.40 -14.28
CA GLY A 214 -13.94 -11.56 -13.68
C GLY A 214 -12.59 -11.95 -14.28
N GLN A 215 -12.07 -11.21 -15.26
CA GLN A 215 -10.80 -11.47 -15.95
C GLN A 215 -9.89 -10.23 -15.96
N CYS A 216 -8.62 -10.44 -16.28
CA CYS A 216 -7.62 -9.38 -16.39
C CYS A 216 -7.36 -9.04 -17.84
N TYR A 217 -7.47 -7.76 -18.16
CA TYR A 217 -7.27 -7.25 -19.52
C TYR A 217 -6.23 -6.15 -19.53
N GLN A 218 -5.44 -6.11 -20.59
CA GLN A 218 -4.51 -5.03 -20.83
C GLN A 218 -5.27 -3.75 -21.21
N GLN A 219 -4.94 -2.64 -20.55
CA GLN A 219 -5.46 -1.32 -20.93
C GLN A 219 -4.96 -0.91 -22.33
N ASN A 220 -5.74 -0.09 -23.05
CA ASN A 220 -5.51 0.34 -24.44
C ASN A 220 -5.32 -0.81 -25.43
N TYR A 221 -5.81 -1.99 -25.06
CA TYR A 221 -5.97 -3.12 -25.95
C TYR A 221 -7.47 -3.36 -26.19
N GLN A 222 -7.82 -4.13 -27.23
CA GLN A 222 -9.23 -4.41 -27.52
C GLN A 222 -9.95 -5.05 -26.33
N GLY A 223 -9.33 -6.08 -25.73
CA GLY A 223 -9.88 -6.77 -24.57
C GLY A 223 -11.33 -7.27 -24.82
N PRO A 224 -12.26 -7.04 -23.87
CA PRO A 224 -13.66 -7.43 -24.00
C PRO A 224 -14.48 -6.46 -24.86
N CYS A 225 -13.88 -5.38 -25.37
CA CYS A 225 -14.57 -4.39 -26.16
C CYS A 225 -14.84 -4.86 -27.59
N SER A 226 -15.82 -4.22 -28.24
CA SER A 226 -16.13 -4.46 -29.66
C SER A 226 -14.96 -4.07 -30.57
N LYS A 227 -14.93 -4.62 -31.79
CA LYS A 227 -13.89 -4.28 -32.77
C LYS A 227 -13.85 -2.78 -33.03
N GLY A 228 -12.65 -2.19 -32.97
CA GLY A 228 -12.46 -0.74 -33.11
C GLY A 228 -12.60 0.04 -31.80
N PHE A 229 -12.83 -0.65 -30.68
CA PHE A 229 -12.82 -0.09 -29.34
C PHE A 229 -11.69 -0.73 -28.52
N TRP A 230 -11.19 0.02 -27.55
CA TRP A 230 -10.20 -0.44 -26.57
C TRP A 230 -10.72 -0.27 -25.14
N LEU A 231 -10.14 -1.01 -24.22
CA LEU A 231 -10.44 -0.92 -22.81
C LEU A 231 -9.59 0.17 -22.16
N VAL A 232 -10.22 1.15 -21.51
CA VAL A 232 -9.52 2.23 -20.80
C VAL A 232 -9.96 2.27 -19.34
N LEU A 233 -9.02 2.66 -18.46
CA LEU A 233 -9.30 2.99 -17.07
C LEU A 233 -9.10 4.49 -16.91
N ILE A 234 -10.16 5.22 -16.57
CA ILE A 234 -10.11 6.67 -16.36
C ILE A 234 -10.61 6.94 -14.95
N ASN A 235 -9.72 7.43 -14.09
CA ASN A 235 -10.02 7.73 -12.69
C ASN A 235 -10.68 6.54 -11.96
N GLY A 236 -10.13 5.34 -12.16
CA GLY A 236 -10.65 4.10 -11.56
C GLY A 236 -11.93 3.53 -12.21
N THR A 237 -12.46 4.17 -13.26
CA THR A 237 -13.64 3.67 -13.98
C THR A 237 -13.23 3.01 -15.30
N ILE A 238 -13.67 1.77 -15.51
CA ILE A 238 -13.40 1.02 -16.73
C ILE A 238 -14.45 1.36 -17.79
N SER A 239 -14.00 1.66 -19.01
CA SER A 239 -14.86 1.98 -20.15
C SER A 239 -14.29 1.39 -21.45
N CYS A 240 -15.18 1.13 -22.41
CA CYS A 240 -14.81 0.81 -23.79
C CYS A 240 -14.92 2.08 -24.64
N GLU A 241 -13.80 2.57 -25.15
CA GLU A 241 -13.75 3.78 -25.97
C GLU A 241 -13.34 3.46 -27.41
N ALA A 242 -13.85 4.25 -28.37
CA ALA A 242 -13.46 4.10 -29.76
C ALA A 242 -11.97 4.43 -29.90
N VAL A 243 -11.21 3.59 -30.61
CA VAL A 243 -9.80 3.84 -30.88
C VAL A 243 -9.68 5.08 -31.77
N PRO A 244 -9.01 6.15 -31.31
CA PRO A 244 -8.91 7.39 -32.09
C PRO A 244 -8.18 7.20 -33.41
N ALA A 245 -8.51 8.03 -34.40
CA ALA A 245 -7.78 8.05 -35.67
C ALA A 245 -6.29 8.32 -35.42
N ASN A 246 -5.42 7.56 -36.10
CA ASN A 246 -3.96 7.57 -35.92
C ASN A 246 -3.45 7.03 -34.58
N CYS A 247 -4.27 6.26 -33.86
CA CYS A 247 -3.83 5.52 -32.68
C CYS A 247 -3.99 4.01 -32.86
N VAL A 248 -3.20 3.25 -32.10
CA VAL A 248 -3.13 1.79 -32.21
C VAL A 248 -3.55 1.19 -30.86
N ALA A 249 -4.39 0.16 -30.90
CA ALA A 249 -4.81 -0.56 -29.70
C ALA A 249 -3.86 -1.72 -29.37
N ASP A 250 -2.61 -1.39 -29.03
CA ASP A 250 -1.54 -2.34 -28.69
C ASP A 250 -1.18 -2.38 -27.19
N GLY A 251 -1.92 -1.61 -26.38
CA GLY A 251 -1.69 -1.45 -24.95
C GLY A 251 -0.48 -0.61 -24.55
N GLN A 252 0.30 -0.13 -25.52
CA GLN A 252 1.42 0.79 -25.30
C GLN A 252 1.10 2.22 -25.71
N HIS A 253 0.12 2.41 -26.60
CA HIS A 253 -0.33 3.71 -27.04
C HIS A 253 -1.55 4.20 -26.26
N ILE A 254 -1.58 5.50 -26.00
CA ILE A 254 -2.65 6.20 -25.30
C ILE A 254 -3.02 7.45 -26.06
N TYR A 255 -4.28 7.84 -25.97
CA TYR A 255 -4.75 9.11 -26.54
C TYR A 255 -4.93 10.12 -25.43
N TRP A 256 -4.04 11.10 -25.36
CA TRP A 256 -3.97 12.01 -24.20
C TRP A 256 -3.38 13.36 -24.55
N SER A 257 -3.71 14.37 -23.75
CA SER A 257 -3.06 15.69 -23.76
C SER A 257 -2.74 16.12 -22.32
N PRO A 258 -1.56 16.71 -22.07
CA PRO A 258 -1.21 17.27 -20.76
C PRO A 258 -2.08 18.48 -20.39
N ASN A 259 -2.59 19.20 -21.39
CA ASN A 259 -3.52 20.30 -21.18
C ASN A 259 -4.50 20.36 -22.37
N PRO A 260 -5.72 19.81 -22.23
CA PRO A 260 -6.68 19.75 -23.32
C PRO A 260 -7.15 21.13 -23.82
N GLU A 261 -6.94 22.20 -23.04
CA GLU A 261 -7.30 23.57 -23.45
C GLU A 261 -6.28 24.19 -24.40
N THR A 262 -5.00 23.81 -24.29
CA THR A 262 -3.90 24.42 -25.06
C THR A 262 -3.25 23.47 -26.05
N VAL A 263 -3.33 22.17 -25.81
CA VAL A 263 -2.72 21.12 -26.63
C VAL A 263 -3.80 20.10 -26.98
N PRO A 264 -4.08 19.83 -28.26
CA PRO A 264 -5.02 18.78 -28.64
C PRO A 264 -4.51 17.40 -28.19
N ALA A 265 -5.44 16.49 -27.88
CA ALA A 265 -5.07 15.11 -27.57
C ALA A 265 -4.50 14.42 -28.81
N GLU A 266 -3.39 13.72 -28.61
CA GLU A 266 -2.69 12.97 -29.64
C GLU A 266 -2.34 11.56 -29.14
N CYS A 267 -1.97 10.69 -30.07
CA CYS A 267 -1.55 9.34 -29.73
C CYS A 267 -0.08 9.35 -29.29
N HIS A 268 0.19 8.84 -28.09
CA HIS A 268 1.51 8.80 -27.49
C HIS A 268 1.83 7.40 -26.97
N GLN A 269 3.09 6.99 -27.09
CA GLN A 269 3.56 5.73 -26.52
C GLN A 269 4.00 5.93 -25.07
N ILE A 270 3.53 5.08 -24.17
CA ILE A 270 3.96 5.04 -22.75
C ILE A 270 5.47 4.81 -22.67
N GLY A 271 6.13 5.49 -21.74
CA GLY A 271 7.59 5.43 -21.55
C GLY A 271 8.38 6.22 -22.60
N LYS A 272 7.71 6.90 -23.55
CA LYS A 272 8.34 7.86 -24.46
C LYS A 272 8.04 9.29 -24.03
N ARG A 273 8.84 10.24 -24.52
CA ARG A 273 8.72 11.66 -24.18
C ARG A 273 7.33 12.23 -24.51
N GLY A 274 6.78 11.95 -25.69
CA GLY A 274 5.50 12.51 -26.12
C GLY A 274 5.46 14.04 -25.97
N PRO A 275 4.38 14.62 -25.40
CA PRO A 275 4.24 16.06 -25.19
C PRO A 275 4.94 16.55 -23.91
N CYS A 276 5.70 15.69 -23.22
CA CYS A 276 6.35 16.03 -21.97
C CYS A 276 7.65 16.84 -22.16
N SER A 277 8.08 17.48 -21.07
CA SER A 277 9.33 18.26 -21.02
C SER A 277 10.57 17.36 -21.23
N ILE A 278 11.74 17.97 -21.36
CA ILE A 278 12.99 17.21 -21.39
C ILE A 278 13.12 16.37 -20.11
N ASP A 279 13.61 15.13 -20.25
CA ASP A 279 13.75 14.12 -19.17
C ASP A 279 12.44 13.60 -18.55
N GLN A 280 11.30 13.98 -19.10
CA GLN A 280 10.00 13.43 -18.74
C GLN A 280 9.49 12.47 -19.82
N VAL A 281 8.76 11.45 -19.37
CA VAL A 281 8.08 10.50 -20.24
C VAL A 281 6.61 10.41 -19.85
N VAL A 282 5.80 10.02 -20.82
CA VAL A 282 4.39 9.71 -20.62
C VAL A 282 4.28 8.46 -19.76
N THR A 283 3.60 8.57 -18.63
CA THR A 283 3.40 7.49 -17.67
C THR A 283 1.93 7.37 -17.30
N ARG A 284 1.59 6.20 -16.76
CA ARG A 284 0.27 5.90 -16.21
C ARG A 284 0.45 5.44 -14.77
N ASP A 285 -0.45 5.87 -13.90
CA ASP A 285 -0.54 5.36 -12.53
C ASP A 285 -1.55 4.21 -12.38
N ALA A 286 -1.64 3.64 -11.17
CA ALA A 286 -2.54 2.53 -10.88
C ALA A 286 -4.03 2.86 -11.06
N THR A 287 -4.42 4.15 -11.05
CA THR A 287 -5.80 4.61 -11.26
C THR A 287 -6.15 4.81 -12.74
N GLY A 288 -5.15 4.65 -13.62
CA GLY A 288 -5.26 4.93 -15.04
C GLY A 288 -5.00 6.39 -15.40
N ALA A 289 -4.67 7.24 -14.42
CA ALA A 289 -4.35 8.65 -14.71
C ALA A 289 -3.03 8.74 -15.46
N ILE A 290 -3.04 9.54 -16.53
CA ILE A 290 -1.91 9.72 -17.42
C ILE A 290 -1.22 11.05 -17.07
N SER A 291 0.10 11.01 -16.90
CA SER A 291 0.88 12.19 -16.55
C SER A 291 2.31 12.11 -17.08
N CYS A 292 2.98 13.27 -17.12
CA CYS A 292 4.41 13.36 -17.39
C CYS A 292 5.20 13.13 -16.09
N ALA A 293 6.05 12.11 -16.07
CA ALA A 293 6.91 11.82 -14.94
C ALA A 293 8.38 11.73 -15.37
N ILE A 294 9.29 12.03 -14.46
CA ILE A 294 10.74 11.89 -14.69
C ILE A 294 11.05 10.41 -14.97
N SER A 295 11.83 10.12 -16.00
CA SER A 295 12.21 8.74 -16.33
C SER A 295 12.97 8.11 -15.16
N LYS A 296 12.46 6.99 -14.62
CA LYS A 296 13.12 6.23 -13.54
C LYS A 296 14.42 5.57 -13.97
N GLU A 297 14.64 5.42 -15.28
CA GLU A 297 15.94 5.02 -15.81
C GLU A 297 16.85 6.24 -15.93
N PRO A 298 18.07 6.22 -15.36
CA PRO A 298 19.03 7.26 -15.62
C PRO A 298 19.31 7.24 -17.12
N ILE A 299 19.06 8.37 -17.79
CA ILE A 299 19.48 8.57 -19.17
C ILE A 299 20.98 8.28 -19.17
N ALA A 300 21.36 7.14 -19.76
CA ALA A 300 22.75 6.90 -20.05
C ALA A 300 23.15 8.03 -20.98
N VAL A 301 23.86 9.04 -20.45
CA VAL A 301 24.51 10.11 -21.21
C VAL A 301 25.70 9.50 -21.97
N LYS A 302 25.45 8.42 -22.70
CA LYS A 302 26.36 7.79 -23.64
C LYS A 302 25.98 8.28 -25.03
N THR A 303 26.23 9.55 -25.33
CA THR A 303 26.55 10.09 -26.69
C THR A 303 26.45 11.62 -26.78
N VAL A 304 27.12 12.37 -25.88
CA VAL A 304 27.49 13.78 -26.21
C VAL A 304 28.95 14.08 -25.85
N ALA A 305 29.53 13.39 -24.87
CA ALA A 305 30.95 13.55 -24.51
C ALA A 305 31.93 13.08 -25.61
N THR A 306 31.54 12.16 -26.49
CA THR A 306 32.40 11.66 -27.58
C THR A 306 32.48 12.57 -28.81
N LYS A 307 31.64 13.61 -28.92
CA LYS A 307 31.79 14.63 -29.98
C LYS A 307 32.59 15.86 -29.55
N ILE A 308 32.77 16.11 -28.25
CA ILE A 308 33.64 17.19 -27.75
C ILE A 308 35.09 16.69 -27.59
N ALA A 309 35.30 15.41 -27.25
CA ALA A 309 36.64 14.83 -27.16
C ALA A 309 37.36 14.65 -28.52
N LYS A 310 36.64 14.71 -29.66
CA LYS A 310 37.24 14.54 -31.00
C LYS A 310 37.72 15.84 -31.65
N THR A 311 37.40 16.99 -31.06
CA THR A 311 37.87 18.31 -31.53
C THR A 311 39.04 18.85 -30.70
N VAL A 312 39.27 18.30 -29.49
CA VAL A 312 40.39 18.70 -28.62
C VAL A 312 41.61 17.78 -28.76
N GLY A 313 41.43 16.56 -29.28
CA GLY A 313 42.52 15.57 -29.47
C GLY A 313 43.36 15.71 -30.74
N ARG A 314 43.30 16.84 -31.46
CA ARG A 314 44.09 17.07 -32.69
C ARG A 314 45.12 18.20 -32.63
N ASN A 315 45.26 18.89 -31.50
CA ASN A 315 46.11 20.09 -31.42
C ASN A 315 47.17 20.09 -30.32
N TYR A 316 47.57 18.91 -29.81
CA TYR A 316 48.65 18.78 -28.83
C TYR A 316 49.78 17.85 -29.29
N THR A 317 50.26 18.07 -30.52
CA THR A 317 51.63 17.68 -30.92
C THR A 317 52.19 18.74 -31.86
N SER A 318 52.48 19.91 -31.31
CA SER A 318 53.36 20.92 -31.94
C SER A 318 53.76 21.97 -30.90
N VAL A 319 54.37 21.56 -29.79
CA VAL A 319 55.27 22.45 -29.05
C VAL A 319 56.66 22.19 -29.59
N ARG A 320 57.10 23.03 -30.53
CA ARG A 320 58.48 23.52 -30.61
C ARG A 320 58.57 24.58 -31.70
N ASN A 321 59.11 25.72 -31.30
CA ASN A 321 59.57 26.85 -32.14
C ASN A 321 58.49 27.84 -32.57
N ALA A 322 58.23 28.85 -31.72
CA ALA A 322 58.30 30.24 -32.16
C ALA A 322 58.26 31.18 -30.94
N ARG A 323 59.38 31.88 -30.80
CA ARG A 323 59.61 33.06 -29.97
C ARG A 323 58.80 34.24 -30.50
N LEU A 324 58.62 35.22 -29.60
CA LEU A 324 58.47 36.66 -29.83
C LEU A 324 57.08 37.22 -30.16
N ASN A 325 56.76 38.21 -29.32
CA ASN A 325 56.02 39.44 -29.57
C ASN A 325 54.57 39.55 -29.08
N SER A 326 54.46 40.47 -28.11
CA SER A 326 53.56 41.62 -28.06
C SER A 326 52.09 41.41 -27.68
N GLY A 327 51.68 42.24 -26.71
CA GLY A 327 50.51 43.08 -26.93
C GLY A 327 49.39 42.87 -25.92
N ALA A 328 49.21 43.89 -25.08
CA ALA A 328 48.10 44.07 -24.18
C ALA A 328 46.74 44.04 -24.89
N ASN A 329 45.68 43.60 -24.21
CA ASN A 329 44.70 44.52 -23.62
C ASN A 329 43.57 43.76 -22.93
N ALA A 330 43.28 44.20 -21.71
CA ALA A 330 42.09 43.86 -20.96
C ALA A 330 40.88 44.61 -21.55
N THR A 331 39.70 43.97 -21.52
CA THR A 331 38.43 44.69 -21.51
C THR A 331 37.38 43.85 -20.81
N ALA A 332 36.80 44.45 -19.77
CA ALA A 332 35.69 43.96 -18.98
C ALA A 332 34.36 44.26 -19.69
N ILE A 333 33.37 43.38 -19.53
CA ILE A 333 31.95 43.60 -19.84
C ILE A 333 31.18 42.93 -18.69
N VAL A 334 30.79 43.67 -17.65
CA VAL A 334 29.49 44.35 -17.43
C VAL A 334 28.29 43.39 -17.47
N VAL A 335 27.84 43.04 -16.27
CA VAL A 335 26.53 42.45 -15.93
C VAL A 335 25.53 43.59 -15.74
N PRO A 336 24.26 43.45 -16.14
CA PRO A 336 23.18 44.16 -15.49
C PRO A 336 22.27 43.22 -14.70
N GLU A 337 21.91 43.76 -13.55
CA GLU A 337 21.09 43.25 -12.46
C GLU A 337 19.61 43.67 -12.64
N VAL A 338 18.77 43.12 -11.76
CA VAL A 338 17.46 43.60 -11.26
C VAL A 338 16.19 43.35 -12.10
N GLU A 339 15.26 42.52 -11.60
CA GLU A 339 14.08 42.93 -10.78
C GLU A 339 13.05 41.79 -10.60
N GLU A 340 12.80 41.43 -9.33
CA GLU A 340 11.51 40.96 -8.79
C GLU A 340 10.50 42.14 -8.86
N PRO A 341 9.14 41.98 -8.80
CA PRO A 341 8.50 41.44 -7.59
C PRO A 341 7.00 40.94 -7.66
N GLN A 342 6.55 40.42 -6.51
CA GLN A 342 5.19 40.47 -5.88
C GLN A 342 4.16 39.31 -6.01
N LYS A 343 3.87 38.80 -4.80
CA LYS A 343 2.71 38.02 -4.32
C LYS A 343 1.34 38.66 -4.62
N LYS A 344 0.35 37.82 -4.92
CA LYS A 344 -1.04 38.00 -4.48
C LYS A 344 -1.63 36.68 -3.97
N LYS A 345 -2.44 36.83 -2.94
CA LYS A 345 -3.01 35.82 -2.03
C LYS A 345 -4.52 35.91 -2.23
N ASP A 346 -5.16 34.83 -2.67
CA ASP A 346 -6.62 34.75 -2.67
C ASP A 346 -7.09 33.37 -2.20
N THR A 347 -7.89 33.43 -1.15
CA THR A 347 -8.51 32.34 -0.41
C THR A 347 -9.83 31.97 -1.10
N LYS A 348 -10.06 30.70 -1.42
CA LYS A 348 -11.43 30.21 -1.66
C LYS A 348 -11.60 28.77 -1.21
N LYS A 349 -12.62 28.61 -0.36
CA LYS A 349 -13.11 27.41 0.32
C LYS A 349 -14.33 26.89 -0.46
N ALA A 350 -14.37 25.61 -0.82
CA ALA A 350 -15.62 24.85 -0.97
C ALA A 350 -15.33 23.34 -1.12
N VAL A 351 -15.73 22.55 -0.11
CA VAL A 351 -16.93 21.67 -0.07
C VAL A 351 -16.61 20.27 -0.62
N THR A 352 -16.24 19.40 0.32
CA THR A 352 -16.11 17.95 0.15
C THR A 352 -17.49 17.30 0.22
N PRO A 353 -17.89 16.41 -0.71
CA PRO A 353 -19.04 15.55 -0.50
C PRO A 353 -18.67 14.42 0.47
N GLU A 354 -19.47 14.32 1.52
CA GLU A 354 -19.39 13.37 2.62
C GLU A 354 -19.63 11.94 2.10
N LEU A 355 -18.55 11.25 1.72
CA LEU A 355 -18.54 9.79 1.62
C LEU A 355 -18.57 9.24 3.04
N LYS A 356 -19.71 8.68 3.44
CA LYS A 356 -19.83 7.90 4.69
C LYS A 356 -18.72 6.84 4.69
N PRO A 357 -17.74 6.89 5.60
CA PRO A 357 -16.83 5.78 5.78
C PRO A 357 -17.67 4.62 6.31
N SER A 358 -17.84 3.56 5.50
CA SER A 358 -18.19 2.25 6.06
C SER A 358 -17.08 1.92 7.03
N SER A 359 -17.38 2.04 8.32
CA SER A 359 -16.38 1.93 9.36
C SER A 359 -15.85 0.50 9.35
N MET A 360 -14.52 0.35 9.47
CA MET A 360 -13.85 -0.94 9.66
C MET A 360 -14.37 -1.71 10.90
N TRP A 361 -15.29 -1.09 11.66
CA TRP A 361 -15.72 -1.45 13.00
C TRP A 361 -17.20 -1.85 13.08
N ASP A 362 -17.92 -1.88 11.95
CA ASP A 362 -19.31 -2.32 11.91
C ASP A 362 -19.44 -3.86 11.77
N GLN A 363 -18.31 -4.57 11.69
CA GLN A 363 -18.25 -6.03 11.67
C GLN A 363 -17.94 -6.58 13.07
N GLN A 364 -18.77 -7.50 13.56
CA GLN A 364 -18.51 -8.26 14.79
C GLN A 364 -17.13 -8.92 14.72
N SER A 365 -16.33 -8.74 15.78
CA SER A 365 -14.90 -9.04 15.91
C SER A 365 -14.52 -10.52 15.92
N CYS A 366 -15.27 -11.37 15.23
CA CYS A 366 -15.06 -12.81 15.17
C CYS A 366 -14.65 -13.23 13.76
N ALA A 367 -13.47 -12.78 13.32
CA ALA A 367 -12.86 -13.31 12.09
C ALA A 367 -12.72 -14.85 12.17
N PRO A 368 -12.92 -15.59 11.06
CA PRO A 368 -12.65 -17.02 11.01
C PRO A 368 -11.19 -17.30 11.38
N GLY A 369 -10.96 -17.87 12.57
CA GLY A 369 -9.61 -18.16 13.07
C GLY A 369 -9.24 -17.44 14.37
N SER A 370 -9.94 -16.35 14.72
CA SER A 370 -9.71 -15.60 15.97
C SER A 370 -9.89 -16.47 17.23
N TYR A 371 -9.12 -16.18 18.27
CA TYR A 371 -9.19 -16.82 19.59
C TYR A 371 -10.61 -16.84 20.18
N ARG A 372 -11.42 -15.80 19.92
CA ARG A 372 -12.83 -15.75 20.35
C ARG A 372 -13.71 -16.79 19.66
N LYS A 373 -13.42 -17.13 18.40
CA LYS A 373 -14.12 -18.19 17.66
C LYS A 373 -13.70 -19.57 18.16
N GLN A 374 -12.42 -19.75 18.49
CA GLN A 374 -11.89 -21.01 19.02
C GLN A 374 -12.43 -21.31 20.43
N SER A 375 -12.64 -20.28 21.25
CA SER A 375 -13.21 -20.39 22.60
C SER A 375 -14.74 -20.42 22.66
N GLY A 376 -15.44 -20.36 21.52
CA GLY A 376 -16.90 -20.38 21.46
C GLY A 376 -17.59 -19.16 22.07
N LYS A 377 -16.85 -18.07 22.34
CA LYS A 377 -17.34 -16.85 23.00
C LYS A 377 -17.90 -15.79 22.03
N CYS A 378 -18.15 -16.16 20.78
CA CYS A 378 -18.79 -15.25 19.82
C CYS A 378 -20.31 -15.24 20.06
N PRO A 379 -20.95 -14.06 20.24
CA PRO A 379 -22.40 -13.99 20.31
C PRO A 379 -23.02 -14.56 19.02
N PRO A 380 -24.17 -15.26 19.10
CA PRO A 380 -24.82 -15.81 17.94
C PRO A 380 -25.25 -14.69 16.97
N TYR A 381 -25.11 -14.98 15.68
CA TYR A 381 -25.54 -14.12 14.57
C TYR A 381 -27.02 -13.74 14.62
#